data_AF-A0AAD5FGD7-F1
#
_entry.id   AF-A0AAD5FGD7-F1
#
_cell.length_a   1.000
_cell.length_b   1.000
_cell.length_c   1.000
_cell.angle_alpha   90.00
_cell.angle_beta   90.00
_cell.angle_gamma   90.00
#
_symmetry.space_group_name_H-M   'P 1'
#
loop_
_entity.id
_entity.type
_entity.pdbx_description
1 polymer ?
#
loop_
_entity_poly.entity_id
_entity_poly.type
_entity_poly.pdbx_seq_one_letter_code
_entity_poly.pdbx_strand_id
1 'polypeptide(L)'
;MDTRSSFSSICMLWISVCVGLHSGESVISVSGDLGSTAVLPCELKSVETETLNIRWRNEDEIVFERKGTETYQGEGYEDRVDVPEEELHKRNCSLVLCNLTPNDSGLYTSVQIVRRFRRSAYSEEISHVSLSVR
;
A
#
# COMPACT_ATOMS: atom_id res chain seq x y z
N MET A 1 15.15 5.12 -68.16
CA MET A 1 15.60 3.72 -68.30
C MET A 1 17.12 3.82 -68.24
N ASP A 2 17.82 3.45 -67.17
CA ASP A 2 17.69 2.23 -66.37
C ASP A 2 17.95 2.43 -64.87
N THR A 3 17.36 1.51 -64.12
CA THR A 3 17.39 1.28 -62.67
C THR A 3 18.52 0.33 -62.24
N ARG A 4 19.17 0.59 -61.10
CA ARG A 4 19.53 -0.39 -60.02
C ARG A 4 20.38 0.30 -58.91
N SER A 5 19.81 0.49 -57.71
CA SER A 5 20.10 -0.23 -56.43
C SER A 5 21.53 -0.02 -55.89
N SER A 6 21.79 0.53 -54.68
CA SER A 6 21.50 -0.12 -53.39
C SER A 6 22.08 0.65 -52.17
N PHE A 7 21.23 0.96 -51.17
CA PHE A 7 21.37 0.92 -49.69
C PHE A 7 22.44 1.73 -48.91
N SER A 8 21.95 2.56 -47.96
CA SER A 8 22.33 2.59 -46.52
C SER A 8 21.62 3.80 -45.86
N SER A 9 20.36 3.69 -45.42
CA SER A 9 19.92 3.27 -44.09
C SER A 9 20.51 4.07 -42.91
N ILE A 10 19.59 4.52 -42.04
CA ILE A 10 19.73 4.97 -40.64
C ILE A 10 20.00 6.47 -40.43
N CYS A 11 18.93 7.25 -40.18
CA CYS A 11 18.94 8.26 -39.10
C CYS A 11 17.57 8.91 -38.75
N MET A 12 16.44 8.23 -38.97
CA MET A 12 15.12 8.76 -38.57
C MET A 12 14.33 7.76 -37.72
N LEU A 13 14.99 7.15 -36.74
CA LEU A 13 14.33 6.39 -35.68
C LEU A 13 14.71 6.96 -34.32
N TRP A 14 14.41 8.24 -34.12
CA TRP A 14 14.11 8.74 -32.78
C TRP A 14 12.68 8.31 -32.47
N ILE A 15 12.47 7.00 -32.35
CA ILE A 15 11.40 6.51 -31.52
C ILE A 15 11.90 6.86 -30.12
N SER A 16 11.62 8.09 -29.70
CA SER A 16 11.45 8.36 -28.28
C SER A 16 10.28 7.48 -27.89
N VAL A 17 10.58 6.20 -27.59
CA VAL A 17 9.76 5.43 -26.69
C VAL A 17 9.82 6.29 -25.46
N CYS A 18 8.79 7.10 -25.26
CA CYS A 18 8.45 7.57 -23.96
C CYS A 18 8.33 6.28 -23.17
N VAL A 19 9.41 5.87 -22.51
CA VAL A 19 9.33 4.93 -21.40
C VAL A 19 8.54 5.75 -20.40
N GLY A 20 7.22 5.71 -20.58
CA GLY A 20 6.32 6.17 -19.56
C GLY A 20 6.68 5.29 -18.40
N LEU A 21 7.42 5.84 -17.45
CA LEU A 21 7.27 5.43 -16.08
C LEU A 21 5.82 5.80 -15.76
N HIS A 22 4.90 4.95 -16.20
CA HIS A 22 3.63 4.80 -15.52
C HIS A 22 4.11 4.42 -14.13
N SER A 23 4.01 5.36 -13.19
CA SER A 23 3.98 5.04 -11.79
C SER A 23 2.75 4.15 -11.62
N GLY A 24 2.89 2.88 -11.97
CA GLY A 24 1.87 1.88 -11.75
C GLY A 24 1.72 1.81 -10.24
N GLU A 25 0.53 2.15 -9.76
CA GLU A 25 0.13 1.90 -8.39
C GLU A 25 0.32 0.41 -8.14
N SER A 26 1.33 0.07 -7.35
CA SER A 26 1.71 -1.33 -7.12
C SER A 26 0.77 -1.91 -6.08
N VAL A 27 -0.23 -2.68 -6.53
CA VAL A 27 -1.15 -3.42 -5.64
C VAL A 27 -0.54 -4.77 -5.29
N ILE A 28 -0.43 -5.07 -4.00
CA ILE A 28 0.08 -6.34 -3.49
C ILE A 28 -1.10 -7.31 -3.29
N SER A 29 -1.01 -8.50 -3.86
CA SER A 29 -2.06 -9.52 -3.71
C SER A 29 -1.77 -10.44 -2.52
N VAL A 30 -2.74 -10.55 -1.61
CA VAL A 30 -2.73 -11.48 -0.47
C VAL A 30 -3.97 -12.35 -0.56
N SER A 31 -3.84 -13.63 -0.18
CA SER A 31 -5.00 -14.50 0.01
C SER A 31 -4.91 -15.29 1.29
N GLY A 32 -6.06 -15.54 1.91
CA GLY A 32 -6.19 -16.37 3.09
C GLY A 32 -7.47 -17.21 3.02
N ASP A 33 -7.53 -18.23 3.86
CA ASP A 33 -8.69 -19.11 3.94
C ASP A 33 -9.63 -18.64 5.07
N LEU A 34 -10.90 -19.02 5.00
CA LEU A 34 -11.85 -18.73 6.09
C LEU A 34 -11.31 -19.15 7.47
N GLY A 35 -11.42 -18.24 8.44
CA GLY A 35 -10.94 -18.43 9.80
C GLY A 35 -9.42 -18.31 9.98
N SER A 36 -8.63 -18.13 8.91
CA SER A 36 -7.17 -17.99 9.02
C SER A 36 -6.77 -16.57 9.44
N THR A 37 -5.46 -16.34 9.56
CA THR A 37 -4.86 -15.01 9.73
C THR A 37 -4.19 -14.57 8.44
N ALA A 38 -4.45 -13.34 8.00
CA ALA A 38 -3.69 -12.67 6.94
C ALA A 38 -2.78 -11.60 7.55
N VAL A 39 -1.63 -11.39 6.90
CA VAL A 39 -0.75 -10.26 7.17
C VAL A 39 -0.71 -9.40 5.91
N LEU A 40 -1.28 -8.20 5.99
CA LEU A 40 -1.29 -7.25 4.87
C LEU A 40 -0.02 -6.41 4.91
N PRO A 41 0.88 -6.54 3.93
CA PRO A 41 2.22 -5.96 4.02
C PRO A 41 2.20 -4.43 3.94
N CYS A 42 2.98 -3.80 4.82
CA CYS A 42 3.26 -2.36 4.83
C CYS A 42 4.65 -2.12 5.43
N GLU A 43 5.45 -1.31 4.73
CA GLU A 43 6.76 -0.87 5.21
C GLU A 43 6.83 0.65 5.18
N LEU A 44 7.14 1.27 6.32
CA LEU A 44 7.21 2.71 6.45
C LEU A 44 8.30 3.30 5.57
N LYS A 45 7.94 4.24 4.68
CA LYS A 45 8.91 4.95 3.82
C LYS A 45 9.85 5.85 4.61
N SER A 46 9.35 6.53 5.65
CA SER A 46 10.13 7.40 6.52
C SER A 46 9.55 7.46 7.94
N VAL A 47 10.42 7.65 8.94
CA VAL A 47 10.05 7.83 10.35
C VAL A 47 10.42 9.26 10.75
N GLU A 48 9.67 10.24 10.23
CA GLU A 48 9.95 11.66 10.47
C GLU A 48 9.30 12.22 11.74
N THR A 49 8.45 11.44 12.41
CA THR A 49 7.65 11.88 13.55
C THR A 49 8.01 11.11 14.81
N GLU A 50 8.04 11.81 15.94
CA GLU A 50 8.29 11.22 17.27
C GLU A 50 7.21 10.20 17.66
N THR A 51 5.97 10.42 17.22
CA THR A 51 4.85 9.47 17.37
C THR A 51 4.40 9.02 16.00
N LEU A 52 4.46 7.72 15.74
CA LEU A 52 3.90 7.10 14.55
C LEU A 52 2.38 7.06 14.66
N ASN A 53 1.69 7.50 13.61
CA ASN A 53 0.26 7.30 13.42
C ASN A 53 0.05 6.57 12.10
N ILE A 54 -0.38 5.31 12.20
CA ILE A 54 -0.66 4.42 11.07
C ILE A 54 -2.15 4.15 11.03
N ARG A 55 -2.73 4.31 9.85
CA ARG A 55 -4.12 3.98 9.60
C ARG A 55 -4.23 3.04 8.41
N TRP A 56 -5.01 1.99 8.58
CA TRP A 56 -5.47 1.11 7.52
C TRP A 56 -6.93 1.42 7.18
N ARG A 57 -7.23 1.45 5.89
CA ARG A 57 -8.57 1.60 5.35
C ARG A 57 -8.91 0.47 4.40
N ASN A 58 -10.17 0.09 4.34
CA ASN A 58 -10.74 -0.65 3.23
C ASN A 58 -11.69 0.32 2.53
N GLU A 59 -11.34 0.70 1.30
CA GLU A 59 -11.96 1.85 0.61
C GLU A 59 -11.92 3.13 1.49
N ASP A 60 -13.09 3.63 1.92
CA ASP A 60 -13.22 4.82 2.76
C ASP A 60 -13.39 4.50 4.27
N GLU A 61 -13.54 3.22 4.63
CA GLU A 61 -13.78 2.79 6.00
C GLU A 61 -12.47 2.56 6.74
N ILE A 62 -12.39 3.05 7.99
CA ILE A 62 -11.21 2.82 8.83
C ILE A 62 -11.30 1.41 9.38
N VAL A 63 -10.32 0.58 9.03
CA VAL A 63 -10.18 -0.79 9.53
C VAL A 63 -9.46 -0.78 10.87
N PHE A 64 -8.36 -0.02 10.94
CA PHE A 64 -7.52 0.08 12.13
C PHE A 64 -6.76 1.40 12.14
N GLU A 65 -6.59 2.01 13.30
CA GLU A 65 -5.65 3.13 13.50
C GLU A 65 -4.83 2.89 14.77
N ARG A 66 -3.52 3.05 14.69
CA ARG A 66 -2.61 3.08 15.84
C ARG A 66 -1.87 4.40 15.88
N LYS A 67 -1.90 5.05 17.03
CA LYS A 67 -1.20 6.29 17.32
C LYS A 67 -0.41 6.12 18.62
N GLY A 68 0.88 5.77 18.49
CA GLY A 68 1.66 5.29 19.64
C GLY A 68 1.02 4.04 20.23
N THR A 69 0.67 4.09 21.51
CA THR A 69 0.01 2.99 22.24
C THR A 69 -1.51 2.99 22.10
N GLU A 70 -2.12 4.07 21.60
CA GLU A 70 -3.57 4.18 21.41
C GLU A 70 -3.98 3.46 20.11
N THR A 71 -5.07 2.70 20.16
CA THR A 71 -5.61 1.98 19.00
C THR A 71 -7.11 2.21 18.83
N TYR A 72 -7.56 2.24 17.58
CA TYR A 72 -8.95 2.20 17.17
C TYR A 72 -9.15 1.03 16.20
N GLN A 73 -10.27 0.32 16.34
CA GLN A 73 -10.68 -0.76 15.45
C GLN A 73 -12.01 -0.38 14.80
N GLY A 74 -12.13 -0.59 13.50
CA GLY A 74 -13.34 -0.33 12.75
C GLY A 74 -14.47 -1.31 13.08
N GLU A 75 -15.68 -0.92 12.73
CA GLU A 75 -16.85 -1.80 12.84
C GLU A 75 -16.66 -3.08 12.04
N GLY A 76 -16.87 -4.25 12.66
CA GLY A 76 -16.67 -5.56 12.06
C GLY A 76 -15.25 -6.11 12.16
N TYR A 77 -14.30 -5.32 12.64
CA TYR A 77 -12.89 -5.70 12.81
C TYR A 77 -12.49 -5.88 14.29
N GLU A 78 -13.43 -5.71 15.22
CA GLU A 78 -13.15 -5.75 16.65
C GLU A 78 -12.48 -7.05 17.10
N ASP A 79 -11.40 -6.90 17.87
CA ASP A 79 -10.54 -7.95 18.41
C ASP A 79 -9.88 -8.84 17.35
N ARG A 80 -9.89 -8.42 16.07
CA ARG A 80 -9.35 -9.18 14.94
C ARG A 80 -8.18 -8.50 14.25
N VAL A 81 -7.95 -7.22 14.50
CA VAL A 81 -6.91 -6.43 13.81
C VAL A 81 -5.89 -5.84 14.77
N ASP A 82 -4.63 -5.85 14.35
CA ASP A 82 -3.57 -5.09 15.00
C ASP A 82 -2.45 -4.73 14.02
N VAL A 83 -1.75 -3.64 14.30
CA VAL A 83 -0.40 -3.39 13.79
C VAL A 83 0.53 -3.46 15.00
N PRO A 84 1.33 -4.53 15.17
CA PRO A 84 2.12 -4.73 16.37
C PRO A 84 3.09 -3.58 16.63
N GLU A 85 3.03 -2.99 17.82
CA GLU A 85 3.84 -1.82 18.19
C GLU A 85 5.35 -2.10 18.09
N GLU A 86 5.77 -3.29 18.49
CA GLU A 86 7.16 -3.75 18.42
C GLU A 86 7.70 -3.85 16.98
N GLU A 87 6.83 -4.14 16.01
CA GLU A 87 7.17 -4.22 14.59
C GLU A 87 7.25 -2.83 13.94
N LEU A 88 6.47 -1.86 14.44
CA LEU A 88 6.55 -0.47 13.97
C LEU A 88 7.94 0.14 14.20
N HIS A 89 8.60 -0.21 15.31
CA HIS A 89 9.98 0.20 15.58
C HIS A 89 10.98 -0.33 14.54
N LYS A 90 10.62 -1.42 13.85
CA LYS A 90 11.38 -2.02 12.74
C LYS A 90 10.87 -1.56 11.38
N ARG A 91 10.06 -0.50 11.32
CA ARG A 91 9.41 0.06 10.13
C ARG A 91 8.35 -0.85 9.51
N ASN A 92 7.94 -1.91 10.19
CA ASN A 92 6.91 -2.82 9.72
C ASN A 92 5.54 -2.37 10.24
N CYS A 93 4.72 -1.84 9.34
CA CYS A 93 3.37 -1.34 9.61
C CYS A 93 2.28 -2.30 9.12
N SER A 94 2.64 -3.56 8.90
CA SER A 94 1.73 -4.56 8.35
C SER A 94 0.54 -4.79 9.27
N LEU A 95 -0.66 -4.89 8.69
CA LEU A 95 -1.87 -5.22 9.42
C LEU A 95 -1.95 -6.73 9.61
N VAL A 96 -2.05 -7.18 10.85
CA VAL A 96 -2.43 -8.55 11.19
C VAL A 96 -3.95 -8.58 11.29
N LEU A 97 -4.61 -9.37 10.44
CA LEU A 97 -6.05 -9.60 10.46
C LEU A 97 -6.35 -11.08 10.70
N CYS A 98 -6.92 -11.39 11.85
CA CYS A 98 -7.23 -12.75 12.29
C CYS A 98 -8.70 -13.13 12.04
N ASN A 99 -8.95 -14.44 12.00
CA ASN A 99 -10.28 -15.02 11.83
C ASN A 99 -11.00 -14.47 10.59
N LEU A 100 -10.41 -14.66 9.41
CA LEU A 100 -10.95 -14.15 8.14
C LEU A 100 -12.39 -14.62 7.88
N THR A 101 -13.17 -13.71 7.31
CA THR A 101 -14.55 -13.86 6.87
C THR A 101 -14.66 -13.47 5.40
N PRO A 102 -15.73 -13.85 4.67
CA PRO A 102 -15.90 -13.45 3.29
C PRO A 102 -15.89 -11.93 3.07
N ASN A 103 -16.37 -11.17 4.07
CA ASN A 103 -16.48 -9.71 4.02
C ASN A 103 -15.13 -8.99 4.14
N ASP A 104 -14.05 -9.69 4.52
CA ASP A 104 -12.72 -9.11 4.56
C ASP A 104 -12.04 -9.07 3.18
N SER A 105 -12.67 -9.62 2.14
CA SER A 105 -12.14 -9.46 0.78
C SER A 105 -12.29 -8.01 0.33
N GLY A 106 -11.22 -7.39 -0.16
CA GLY A 106 -11.26 -5.97 -0.51
C GLY A 106 -9.90 -5.37 -0.87
N LEU A 107 -9.91 -4.06 -1.13
CA LEU A 107 -8.70 -3.28 -1.37
C LEU A 107 -8.39 -2.45 -0.13
N TYR A 108 -7.28 -2.78 0.50
CA TYR A 108 -6.81 -2.14 1.70
C TYR A 108 -5.71 -1.13 1.37
N THR A 109 -5.81 0.07 1.96
CA THR A 109 -4.80 1.13 1.83
C THR A 109 -4.24 1.47 3.20
N SER A 110 -2.92 1.43 3.32
CA SER A 110 -2.21 1.89 4.51
C SER A 110 -1.71 3.32 4.33
N VAL A 111 -1.87 4.15 5.36
CA VAL A 111 -1.45 5.55 5.36
C VAL A 111 -0.73 5.92 6.65
N GLN A 112 0.29 6.77 6.53
CA GLN A 112 0.91 7.45 7.66
C GLN A 112 0.27 8.83 7.84
N ILE A 113 -0.25 9.13 9.02
CA ILE A 113 -0.73 10.47 9.34
C ILE A 113 0.44 11.31 9.86
N VAL A 114 0.93 12.22 9.03
CA VAL A 114 2.07 13.07 9.34
C VAL A 114 1.58 14.38 9.95
N ARG A 115 2.10 14.69 11.14
CA ARG A 115 1.91 15.99 11.82
C ARG A 115 3.25 16.69 11.96
N ARG A 116 3.47 17.72 11.15
CA ARG A 116 4.63 18.62 11.29
C ARG A 116 4.23 19.83 12.11
N PHE A 117 5.07 20.25 13.07
CA PHE A 117 4.80 21.41 13.92
C PHE A 117 4.43 22.63 13.06
N ARG A 118 3.32 23.32 13.40
CA ARG A 118 2.71 24.46 12.68
C ARG A 118 1.99 24.17 11.35
N ARG A 119 1.83 22.92 10.93
CA ARG A 119 1.06 22.56 9.73
C ARG A 119 -0.14 21.67 10.07
N SER A 120 -1.16 21.72 9.22
CA SER A 120 -2.26 20.76 9.23
C SER A 120 -1.72 19.34 9.06
N ALA A 121 -2.38 18.37 9.70
CA ALA A 121 -2.09 16.96 9.46
C ALA A 121 -2.37 16.62 7.99
N TYR A 122 -1.54 15.76 7.41
CA TYR A 122 -1.78 15.18 6.09
C TYR A 122 -1.53 13.67 6.15
N SER A 123 -2.16 12.92 5.25
CA SER A 123 -1.95 11.49 5.09
C SER A 123 -1.01 11.22 3.92
N GLU A 124 -0.03 10.35 4.13
CA GLU A 124 0.83 9.82 3.08
C GLU A 124 0.52 8.33 2.86
N GLU A 125 0.17 7.94 1.64
CA GLU A 125 -0.13 6.54 1.32
C GLU A 125 1.16 5.71 1.22
N ILE A 126 1.12 4.51 1.81
CA ILE A 126 2.27 3.63 1.94
C ILE A 126 2.13 2.43 1.00
N SER A 127 1.06 1.64 1.16
CA SER A 127 0.81 0.43 0.38
C SER A 127 -0.67 0.24 0.05
N HIS A 128 -0.91 -0.47 -1.05
CA HIS A 128 -2.22 -0.96 -1.49
C HIS A 128 -2.17 -2.49 -1.51
N VAL A 129 -3.11 -3.15 -0.83
CA VAL A 129 -3.15 -4.60 -0.69
C VAL A 129 -4.54 -5.10 -1.06
N SER A 130 -4.63 -5.97 -2.06
CA SER A 130 -5.86 -6.70 -2.36
C SER A 130 -5.88 -8.00 -1.56
N LEU A 131 -6.86 -8.14 -0.67
CA LEU A 131 -7.10 -9.37 0.08
C LEU A 131 -8.22 -10.17 -0.58
N SER A 132 -7.96 -11.45 -0.83
CA SER A 132 -8.97 -12.42 -1.30
C SER A 132 -9.11 -13.55 -0.28
N VAL A 133 -10.31 -13.68 0.27
CA VAL A 133 -10.66 -14.78 1.18
C VAL A 133 -11.26 -15.94 0.39
N ARG A 134 -10.84 -17.18 0.68
CA ARG A 134 -11.27 -18.40 0.00
C ARG A 134 -11.88 -19.43 0.95
#